data_AF-A0A973RQG9-F1
#
_entry.id   AF-A0A973RQG9-F1
#
_cell.length_a   1.000
_cell.length_b   1.000
_cell.length_c   1.000
_cell.angle_alpha   90.00
_cell.angle_beta   90.00
_cell.angle_gamma   90.00
#
_symmetry.space_group_name_H-M   'P 1'
#
loop_
_entity.id
_entity.type
_entity.pdbx_description
1 polymer ?
#
loop_
_entity_poly.entity_id
_entity_poly.type
_entity_poly.pdbx_seq_one_letter_code
_entity_poly.pdbx_strand_id
1 'polypeptide(L)'
;MDAAMVTAVAALIGGPVAAGAAMYGSRGVNRAAREGNAVNGFNSLTDQLQEERKEFREERKELKTEVATLKAELAAERAESARLRLVVQQLGGTP
;
A
#
# COMPACT_ATOMS: atom_id res chain seq x y z
N MET A 1 0.10 -43.16 -54.78
CA MET A 1 -0.57 -42.09 -54.02
C MET A 1 0.49 -41.01 -53.81
N ASP A 2 0.32 -39.85 -54.44
CA ASP A 2 1.31 -38.79 -54.49
C ASP A 2 1.60 -38.24 -53.08
N ALA A 3 2.88 -38.05 -52.73
CA ALA A 3 3.30 -37.55 -51.43
C ALA A 3 2.67 -36.18 -51.13
N ALA A 4 2.43 -35.37 -52.16
CA ALA A 4 1.72 -34.10 -52.03
C ALA A 4 0.30 -34.27 -51.50
N MET A 5 -0.40 -35.33 -51.92
CA MET A 5 -1.75 -35.67 -51.46
C MET A 5 -1.76 -36.10 -49.99
N VAL A 6 -0.77 -36.89 -49.57
CA VAL A 6 -0.63 -37.33 -48.16
C VAL A 6 -0.32 -36.14 -47.25
N THR A 7 0.58 -35.24 -47.67
CA THR A 7 0.94 -34.04 -46.91
C THR A 7 -0.24 -33.05 -46.83
N ALA A 8 -1.01 -32.90 -47.91
CA ALA A 8 -2.20 -32.04 -47.93
C ALA A 8 -3.30 -32.56 -46.99
N VAL A 9 -3.55 -33.87 -46.97
CA VAL A 9 -4.52 -34.49 -46.05
C VAL A 9 -4.05 -34.40 -44.61
N ALA A 10 -2.75 -34.63 -44.35
CA ALA A 10 -2.18 -34.47 -43.01
C ALA A 10 -2.24 -33.01 -42.52
N ALA A 11 -2.04 -32.02 -43.39
CA ALA A 11 -2.17 -30.61 -43.04
C ALA A 11 -3.64 -30.20 -42.78
N LEU A 12 -4.58 -30.72 -43.58
CA LEU A 12 -6.01 -30.47 -43.42
C LEU A 12 -6.55 -31.04 -42.09
N ILE A 13 -6.02 -32.17 -41.63
CA ILE A 13 -6.42 -32.81 -40.36
C ILE A 13 -5.61 -32.25 -39.18
N GLY A 14 -4.31 -32.05 -39.36
CA GLY A 14 -3.40 -31.57 -38.32
C GLY A 14 -3.64 -30.12 -37.92
N GLY A 15 -4.00 -29.25 -38.88
CA GLY A 15 -4.28 -27.84 -38.63
C GLY A 15 -5.43 -27.61 -37.63
N PRO A 16 -6.61 -28.22 -37.83
CA PRO A 16 -7.74 -28.13 -36.90
C PRO A 16 -7.45 -28.72 -35.52
N VAL A 17 -6.69 -29.82 -35.43
CA VAL A 17 -6.34 -30.45 -34.14
C VAL A 17 -5.36 -29.57 -33.36
N ALA A 18 -4.34 -29.02 -34.02
CA ALA A 18 -3.40 -28.09 -33.41
C ALA A 18 -4.08 -26.79 -32.98
N ALA A 19 -4.99 -26.25 -33.79
CA ALA A 19 -5.78 -25.07 -33.46
C ALA A 19 -6.72 -25.33 -32.26
N GLY A 20 -7.39 -26.49 -32.24
CA GLY A 20 -8.24 -26.90 -31.12
C GLY A 20 -7.45 -27.08 -29.81
N ALA A 21 -6.28 -27.72 -29.88
CA ALA A 21 -5.38 -27.88 -28.75
C ALA A 21 -4.85 -26.53 -28.23
N ALA A 22 -4.50 -25.60 -29.12
CA ALA A 22 -4.07 -24.25 -28.77
C ALA A 22 -5.20 -23.43 -28.12
N MET A 23 -6.44 -23.55 -28.61
CA MET A 23 -7.60 -22.89 -28.00
C MET A 23 -7.93 -23.46 -26.60
N TYR A 24 -7.76 -24.76 -26.40
CA TYR A 24 -7.95 -25.37 -25.06
C TYR A 24 -6.80 -25.02 -24.11
N GLY A 25 -5.55 -25.06 -24.58
CA GLY A 25 -4.37 -24.69 -23.77
C GLY A 25 -4.38 -23.21 -23.37
N SER A 26 -4.74 -22.31 -24.28
CA SER A 26 -4.82 -20.87 -24.00
C SER A 26 -5.89 -20.50 -22.97
N ARG A 27 -6.99 -21.25 -22.87
CA ARG A 27 -8.02 -21.03 -21.83
C ARG A 27 -7.48 -21.30 -20.43
N GLY A 28 -6.67 -22.35 -20.25
CA GLY A 28 -6.01 -22.67 -18.98
C GLY A 28 -4.95 -21.62 -18.61
N VAL A 29 -4.13 -21.22 -19.57
CA VAL A 29 -3.09 -20.19 -19.38
C VAL A 29 -3.71 -18.83 -19.03
N ASN A 30 -4.78 -18.42 -19.72
CA ASN A 30 -5.47 -17.15 -19.43
C ASN A 30 -6.13 -17.15 -18.05
N ARG A 31 -6.62 -18.30 -17.58
CA ARG A 31 -7.19 -18.44 -16.22
C ARG A 31 -6.10 -18.39 -15.16
N ALA A 32 -5.04 -19.17 -15.31
CA ALA A 32 -3.90 -19.17 -14.39
C ALA A 32 -3.20 -17.79 -14.33
N ALA A 33 -3.09 -17.09 -15.46
CA ALA A 33 -2.53 -15.74 -15.51
C ALA A 33 -3.42 -14.72 -14.78
N ARG A 34 -4.75 -14.83 -14.90
CA ARG A 34 -5.69 -13.96 -14.15
C ARG A 34 -5.67 -14.25 -12.66
N GLU A 35 -5.65 -15.53 -12.28
CA GLU A 35 -5.62 -15.96 -10.88
C GLU A 35 -4.28 -15.57 -10.22
N GLY A 36 -3.15 -15.76 -10.91
CA GLY A 36 -1.83 -15.32 -10.44
C GLY A 36 -1.71 -13.79 -10.32
N ASN A 37 -2.28 -13.04 -11.26
CA ASN A 37 -2.27 -11.58 -11.21
C ASN A 37 -3.16 -11.03 -10.09
N ALA A 38 -4.32 -11.66 -9.83
CA ALA A 38 -5.18 -11.30 -8.72
C ALA A 38 -4.52 -11.58 -7.36
N VAL A 39 -3.89 -12.75 -7.18
CA VAL A 39 -3.18 -13.10 -5.94
C VAL A 39 -2.01 -12.16 -5.67
N ASN A 40 -1.21 -11.83 -6.69
CA ASN A 40 -0.13 -10.86 -6.56
C ASN A 40 -0.64 -9.45 -6.25
N GLY A 41 -1.75 -9.03 -6.86
CA GLY A 41 -2.39 -7.74 -6.58
C GLY A 41 -2.96 -7.64 -5.16
N PHE A 42 -3.57 -8.71 -4.64
CA PHE A 42 -4.03 -8.74 -3.24
C PHE A 42 -2.86 -8.71 -2.25
N ASN A 43 -1.74 -9.37 -2.57
CA ASN A 43 -0.55 -9.31 -1.74
C ASN A 43 0.02 -7.87 -1.71
N SER A 44 0.15 -7.21 -2.87
CA SER A 44 0.67 -5.84 -2.92
C SER A 44 -0.23 -4.83 -2.20
N LEU A 45 -1.55 -4.96 -2.30
CA LEU A 45 -2.50 -4.10 -1.57
C LEU A 45 -2.44 -4.34 -0.07
N THR A 46 -2.26 -5.60 0.34
CA THR A 46 -2.13 -5.95 1.76
C THR A 46 -0.82 -5.40 2.33
N ASP A 47 0.28 -5.51 1.59
CA ASP A 47 1.58 -4.97 1.97
C ASP A 47 1.52 -3.43 2.09
N GLN A 48 0.94 -2.74 1.10
CA GLN A 48 0.73 -1.29 1.12
C GLN A 48 -0.14 -0.86 2.32
N LEU A 49 -1.26 -1.55 2.59
CA LEU A 49 -2.11 -1.25 3.74
C LEU A 49 -1.40 -1.49 5.08
N GLN A 50 -0.50 -2.47 5.15
CA GLN A 50 0.31 -2.71 6.34
C GLN A 50 1.36 -1.62 6.55
N GLU A 51 1.99 -1.16 5.48
CA GLU A 51 2.92 -0.03 5.49
C GLU A 51 2.23 1.26 5.93
N GLU A 52 1.11 1.64 5.30
CA GLU A 52 0.32 2.82 5.68
C GLU A 52 -0.13 2.74 7.15
N ARG A 53 -0.60 1.58 7.61
CA ARG A 53 -0.97 1.38 9.03
C ARG A 53 0.23 1.51 9.96
N LYS A 54 1.44 1.17 9.52
CA LYS A 54 2.65 1.34 10.32
C LYS A 54 3.03 2.82 10.38
N GLU A 55 3.04 3.50 9.24
CA GLU A 55 3.31 4.93 9.11
C GLU A 55 2.36 5.76 9.99
N PHE A 56 1.04 5.56 9.86
CA PHE A 56 0.07 6.26 10.71
C PHE A 56 0.24 5.95 12.21
N ARG A 57 0.72 4.76 12.58
CA ARG A 57 1.00 4.44 13.99
C ARG A 57 2.26 5.15 14.49
N GLU A 58 3.25 5.34 13.64
CA GLU A 58 4.48 6.06 13.97
C GLU A 58 4.21 7.56 14.07
N GLU A 59 3.54 8.15 13.08
CA GLU A 59 3.12 9.56 13.09
C GLU A 59 2.24 9.86 14.31
N ARG A 60 1.29 8.99 14.64
CA ARG A 60 0.45 9.17 15.83
C ARG A 60 1.25 9.12 17.13
N LYS A 61 2.33 8.34 17.20
CA LYS A 61 3.20 8.33 18.39
C LYS A 61 3.99 9.64 18.47
N GLU A 62 4.55 10.10 17.36
CA GLU A 62 5.29 11.35 17.27
C GLU A 62 4.43 12.56 17.64
N LEU A 63 3.23 12.67 17.07
CA LEU A 63 2.28 13.72 17.41
C LEU A 63 1.88 13.67 18.90
N LYS A 64 1.72 12.47 19.48
CA LYS A 64 1.45 12.36 20.92
C LYS A 64 2.61 12.86 21.77
N THR A 65 3.85 12.57 21.36
CA THR A 65 5.03 13.08 22.05
C THR A 65 5.15 14.59 21.92
N GLU A 66 4.94 15.15 20.73
CA GLU A 66 4.97 16.60 20.49
C GLU A 66 3.87 17.34 21.27
N VAL A 67 2.65 16.80 21.29
CA VAL A 67 1.58 17.38 22.11
C VAL A 67 1.93 17.33 23.61
N ALA A 68 2.60 16.28 24.07
CA ALA A 68 3.04 16.19 25.46
C ALA A 68 4.14 17.21 25.78
N THR A 69 5.12 17.41 24.88
CA THR A 69 6.18 18.42 25.06
C THR A 69 5.60 19.83 25.05
N LEU A 70 4.77 20.17 24.07
CA LEU A 70 4.13 21.49 23.99
C LEU A 70 3.25 21.79 25.21
N LYS A 71 2.56 20.80 25.76
CA LYS A 71 1.80 20.96 27.01
C LYS A 71 2.70 21.23 28.20
N ALA A 72 3.86 20.57 28.28
CA ALA A 72 4.83 20.80 29.34
C ALA A 72 5.46 22.20 29.24
N GLU A 73 5.85 22.62 28.03
CA GLU A 73 6.36 23.97 27.76
C GLU A 73 5.33 25.05 28.10
N LEU A 74 4.07 24.87 27.67
CA LEU A 74 2.99 25.79 28.02
C LEU A 74 2.75 25.89 29.54
N ALA A 75 2.89 24.78 30.27
CA ALA A 75 2.77 24.78 31.72
C ALA A 75 3.93 25.53 32.37
N ALA A 76 5.15 25.37 31.88
CA ALA A 76 6.33 26.09 32.33
C ALA A 76 6.19 27.61 32.09
N GLU A 77 5.84 28.00 30.86
CA GLU A 77 5.59 29.41 30.48
C GLU A 77 4.50 30.05 31.34
N ARG A 78 3.41 29.33 31.63
CA ARG A 78 2.35 29.83 32.53
C ARG A 78 2.86 30.02 33.96
N ALA A 79 3.70 29.13 34.46
CA ALA A 79 4.29 29.25 35.78
C ALA A 79 5.27 30.44 35.85
N GLU A 80 6.09 30.63 34.82
CA GLU A 80 6.99 31.78 34.72
C GLU A 80 6.23 33.09 34.60
N SER A 81 5.20 33.16 33.76
CA SER A 81 4.33 34.34 33.65
C SER A 81 3.66 34.67 34.99
N ALA A 82 3.16 33.67 35.71
CA ALA A 82 2.59 33.87 37.05
C ALA A 82 3.65 34.40 38.04
N ARG A 83 4.86 33.85 38.01
CA ARG A 83 5.98 34.32 38.82
C ARG A 83 6.34 35.78 38.50
N LEU A 84 6.46 36.12 37.22
CA LEU A 84 6.79 37.48 36.78
C LEU A 84 5.71 38.47 37.20
N ARG A 85 4.43 38.12 37.06
CA ARG A 85 3.31 38.95 37.54
C ARG A 85 3.38 39.22 39.04
N LEU A 86 3.73 38.21 39.84
CA LEU A 86 3.95 38.40 41.28
C LEU A 86 5.11 39.35 41.57
N VAL A 87 6.22 39.23 40.83
CA VAL A 87 7.36 40.16 40.96
C VAL A 87 6.95 41.59 40.59
N VAL A 88 6.23 41.78 39.50
CA VAL A 88 5.71 43.11 39.08
C VAL A 88 4.84 43.72 40.18
N GLN A 89 3.92 42.93 40.75
CA GLN A 89 3.10 43.38 41.89
C GLN A 89 3.94 43.77 43.11
N GLN A 90 4.95 42.97 43.46
CA GLN A 90 5.85 43.28 44.59
C GLN A 90 6.65 44.57 44.38
N LEU A 91 6.96 44.90 43.12
CA LEU A 91 7.65 46.13 42.74
C LEU A 91 6.70 47.34 42.61
N GLY A 92 5.42 47.19 42.97
CA GLY A 92 4.42 48.25 42.92
C GLY A 92 3.84 48.51 41.52
N GLY A 93 4.13 47.64 40.55
CA GLY A 93 3.47 47.65 39.25
C GLY A 93 2.11 46.95 39.31
N THR A 94 1.16 47.42 38.51
CA THR A 94 -0.11 46.72 38.27
C THR A 94 0.10 45.64 37.20
N PRO A 95 -0.37 44.39 37.41
CA PRO A 95 -0.15 43.26 36.50
C PRO A 95 -0.89 43.37 35.16
#